data_AF-A0A846DYR1-F1
#
_entry.id   AF-A0A846DYR1-F1
#
_cell.length_a   1.000
_cell.length_b   1.000
_cell.length_c   1.000
_cell.angle_alpha   90.00
_cell.angle_beta   90.00
_cell.angle_gamma   90.00
#
_symmetry.space_group_name_H-M   'P 1'
#
loop_
_entity.id
_entity.type
_entity.pdbx_description
1 polymer ?
#
loop_
_entity_poly.entity_id
_entity_poly.type
_entity_poly.pdbx_seq_one_letter_code
_entity_poly.pdbx_strand_id
1 'polypeptide(L)'
;MNLTEQRTYWQQRLSGDLPVLEIPIDYPRLSVSSVKVATEVTKLDREFYQDLKTLSDRFKVSPFTVLLTALKIMLLRYTGIEDIIIGSVATSVKETRGLKSSQSGEHKSGVRINPIALRTDLSSDESSDISGKEVLKRVSQTVEEAALYRDYPFEELLKGINSNQELAEELAKAPIFQVMLVWCDQPFPLSQTGISEAELKEISAYTSQCDLVVVAKETEGKLRLSWEYNTELFKSDSIRRMLGHWLSLLEGMIANPEQSISTLPLLTEAERQQLLVEWNDTSADYPQDKCIHQLFEEQAERTPDAVAVVFEQEQLSYRELNQRANQLAHYLQELGVGPEVLVGICVERSSFRAASRTHLMLVGLLAILKAGGAYVPLDPAYPQERLAYMLEDAQAPVLLTHSSLVTNQESLVADKEKLTIVCLDTDWELISQQSQGNTDSGVKPENLAYTIYTSGSTGKPKGVQIPHQSVVNFLTSMAQRPGLRSQDTLVAVTTISFDIAGLELYLPLSVGAKIVLVSREVASSGQLLGKLIKDSDATVMQATPATWYLLLASGWEGIPGLKILCGGEALPSELADQLLS
;
A
#
# COMPACT_ATOMS: atom_id res chain seq x y z
N MET A 1 -8.67 51.87 10.24
CA MET A 1 -9.38 51.00 9.28
C MET A 1 -10.81 50.81 9.74
N ASN A 2 -11.79 50.90 8.84
CA ASN A 2 -13.20 50.73 9.17
C ASN A 2 -13.53 49.23 9.29
N LEU A 3 -14.47 48.84 10.18
CA LEU A 3 -14.89 47.44 10.35
C LEU A 3 -15.41 46.81 9.05
N THR A 4 -16.01 47.61 8.17
CA THR A 4 -16.47 47.17 6.85
C THR A 4 -15.31 46.71 5.95
N GLU A 5 -14.18 47.43 5.96
CA GLU A 5 -13.00 47.07 5.16
C GLU A 5 -12.40 45.74 5.65
N GLN A 6 -12.39 45.52 6.97
CA GLN A 6 -11.89 44.27 7.55
C GLN A 6 -12.77 43.08 7.21
N ARG A 7 -14.10 43.27 7.25
CA ARG A 7 -15.07 42.24 6.84
C ARG A 7 -14.88 41.86 5.37
N THR A 8 -14.80 42.85 4.48
CA THR A 8 -14.66 42.59 3.04
C THR A 8 -13.39 41.81 2.72
N TYR A 9 -12.25 42.17 3.34
CA TYR A 9 -11.00 41.42 3.17
C TYR A 9 -11.16 39.94 3.55
N TRP A 10 -11.66 39.64 4.75
CA TRP A 10 -11.79 38.26 5.22
C TRP A 10 -12.79 37.45 4.39
N GLN A 11 -13.91 38.07 3.98
CA GLN A 11 -14.87 37.43 3.07
C GLN A 11 -14.27 37.12 1.71
N GLN A 12 -13.40 37.99 1.17
CA GLN A 12 -12.70 37.71 -0.08
C GLN A 12 -11.65 36.60 0.10
N ARG A 13 -10.86 36.65 1.18
CA ARG A 13 -9.79 35.67 1.43
C ARG A 13 -10.31 34.26 1.69
N LEU A 14 -11.43 34.13 2.38
CA LEU A 14 -12.10 32.86 2.67
C LEU A 14 -13.28 32.59 1.73
N SER A 15 -13.30 33.21 0.55
CA SER A 15 -14.31 32.91 -0.48
C SER A 15 -13.98 31.63 -1.25
N GLY A 16 -14.99 31.03 -1.89
CA GLY A 16 -14.84 29.78 -2.63
C GLY A 16 -14.78 28.56 -1.71
N ASP A 17 -14.32 27.44 -2.27
CA ASP A 17 -14.23 26.18 -1.53
C ASP A 17 -13.12 26.28 -0.47
N LEU A 18 -13.45 25.86 0.76
CA LEU A 18 -12.49 25.80 1.85
C LEU A 18 -11.82 24.43 1.85
N PRO A 19 -10.49 24.36 1.67
CA PRO A 19 -9.79 23.08 1.64
C PRO A 19 -9.87 22.38 3.00
N VAL A 20 -10.22 21.09 2.98
CA VAL A 20 -10.16 20.21 4.16
C VAL A 20 -8.85 19.44 4.11
N LEU A 21 -7.99 19.63 5.11
CA LEU A 21 -6.72 18.92 5.17
C LEU A 21 -6.95 17.48 5.63
N GLU A 22 -6.81 16.52 4.71
CA GLU A 22 -6.82 15.08 5.01
C GLU A 22 -5.46 14.62 5.54
N ILE A 23 -5.08 15.12 6.71
CA ILE A 23 -3.81 14.75 7.37
C ILE A 23 -3.85 13.25 7.69
N PRO A 24 -2.75 12.50 7.50
CA PRO A 24 -2.70 11.10 7.89
C PRO A 24 -3.00 10.90 9.39
N ILE A 25 -4.12 10.24 9.69
CA ILE A 25 -4.56 9.88 11.05
C ILE A 25 -4.32 8.39 11.32
N ASP A 26 -4.06 8.04 12.58
CA ASP A 26 -3.85 6.66 13.03
C ASP A 26 -5.16 5.92 13.33
N TYR A 27 -6.23 6.67 13.61
CA TYR A 27 -7.53 6.16 14.01
C TYR A 27 -8.64 6.87 13.22
N PRO A 28 -9.74 6.17 12.87
CA PRO A 28 -10.86 6.79 12.17
C PRO A 28 -11.52 7.84 13.06
N ARG A 29 -11.90 8.98 12.49
CA ARG A 29 -12.59 10.05 13.21
C ARG A 29 -13.97 9.57 13.68
N LEU A 30 -14.15 9.45 15.00
CA LEU A 30 -15.43 9.12 15.61
C LEU A 30 -16.26 10.40 15.87
N SER A 31 -17.58 10.29 15.81
CA SER A 31 -18.52 11.41 15.90
C SER A 31 -18.78 11.93 17.33
N VAL A 32 -18.04 11.46 18.35
CA VAL A 32 -18.35 11.75 19.76
C VAL A 32 -17.28 12.64 20.41
N SER A 33 -17.78 13.71 21.03
CA SER A 33 -17.07 14.93 21.43
C SER A 33 -16.37 14.83 22.80
N SER A 34 -15.37 13.96 22.95
CA SER A 34 -14.43 14.04 24.08
C SER A 34 -12.99 14.14 23.60
N VAL A 35 -12.54 15.37 23.37
CA VAL A 35 -11.18 15.61 22.86
C VAL A 35 -10.16 15.40 23.97
N LYS A 36 -9.51 14.23 23.98
CA LYS A 36 -8.34 13.95 24.82
C LYS A 36 -7.09 14.46 24.12
N VAL A 37 -6.44 15.43 24.74
CA VAL A 37 -5.23 16.06 24.20
C VAL A 37 -3.99 15.50 24.88
N ALA A 38 -2.97 15.20 24.08
CA ALA A 38 -1.61 14.95 24.56
C ALA A 38 -0.64 15.95 23.92
N THR A 39 0.57 16.06 24.47
CA THR A 39 1.57 17.03 24.01
C THR A 39 2.94 16.37 23.85
N GLU A 40 3.51 16.47 22.65
CA GLU A 40 4.93 16.20 22.43
C GLU A 40 5.73 17.51 22.51
N VAL A 41 6.89 17.48 23.19
CA VAL A 41 7.71 18.68 23.40
C VAL A 41 9.12 18.44 22.90
N THR A 42 9.61 19.36 22.07
CA THR A 42 11.02 19.40 21.65
C THR A 42 11.64 20.76 21.94
N LYS A 43 12.91 20.75 22.33
CA LYS A 43 13.69 21.97 22.60
C LYS A 43 14.78 22.05 21.54
N LEU A 44 14.75 23.11 20.74
CA LEU A 44 15.81 23.44 19.82
C LEU A 44 16.82 24.33 20.55
N ASP A 45 18.10 24.10 20.26
CA ASP A 45 19.18 24.83 20.89
C ASP A 45 19.30 26.27 20.35
N ARG A 46 20.35 26.96 20.80
CA ARG A 46 20.59 28.34 20.40
C ARG A 46 21.14 28.45 18.99
N GLU A 47 21.83 27.43 18.50
CA GLU A 47 22.44 27.42 17.18
C GLU A 47 21.34 27.35 16.12
N PHE A 48 20.42 26.39 16.27
CA PHE A 48 19.26 26.28 15.39
C PHE A 48 18.43 27.57 15.34
N TYR A 49 18.18 28.19 16.50
CA TYR A 49 17.40 29.43 16.54
C TYR A 49 18.14 30.62 15.87
N GLN A 50 19.47 30.67 15.99
CA GLN A 50 20.28 31.67 15.30
C GLN A 50 20.26 31.48 13.78
N ASP A 51 20.31 30.24 13.30
CA ASP A 51 20.21 29.93 11.87
C ASP A 51 18.84 30.29 11.32
N LEU A 52 17.78 29.92 12.05
CA LEU A 52 16.40 30.33 11.73
C LEU A 52 16.30 31.86 11.64
N LYS A 53 16.85 32.59 12.62
CA LYS A 53 16.85 34.06 12.64
C LYS A 53 17.66 34.65 11.48
N THR A 54 18.79 34.04 11.14
CA THR A 54 19.61 34.48 10.00
C THR A 54 18.83 34.35 8.69
N LEU A 55 18.09 33.25 8.51
CA LEU A 55 17.20 33.07 7.36
C LEU A 55 16.07 34.11 7.37
N SER A 56 15.42 34.32 8.52
CA SER A 56 14.39 35.33 8.72
C SER A 56 14.86 36.73 8.35
N ASP A 57 16.02 37.16 8.86
CA ASP A 57 16.63 38.46 8.62
C ASP A 57 17.00 38.64 7.13
N ARG A 58 17.54 37.58 6.49
CA ARG A 58 17.88 37.56 5.05
C ARG A 58 16.66 37.88 4.18
N PHE A 59 15.50 37.32 4.51
CA PHE A 59 14.26 37.53 3.76
C PHE A 59 13.36 38.62 4.33
N LYS A 60 13.78 39.31 5.41
CA LYS A 60 13.03 40.34 6.13
C LYS A 60 11.66 39.86 6.62
N VAL A 61 11.59 38.61 7.05
CA VAL A 61 10.38 37.97 7.58
C VAL A 61 10.57 37.62 9.06
N SER A 62 9.49 37.25 9.76
CA SER A 62 9.60 36.78 11.15
C SER A 62 10.02 35.30 11.23
N PRO A 63 10.62 34.84 12.34
CA PRO A 63 10.82 33.41 12.59
C PRO A 63 9.52 32.62 12.54
N PHE A 64 8.41 33.21 13.01
CA PHE A 64 7.07 32.62 12.87
C PHE A 64 6.70 32.34 11.41
N THR A 65 6.99 33.28 10.50
CA THR A 65 6.72 33.11 9.06
C THR A 65 7.48 31.92 8.50
N VAL A 66 8.75 31.74 8.86
CA VAL A 66 9.57 30.60 8.40
C VAL A 66 9.01 29.27 8.92
N LEU A 67 8.67 29.20 10.22
CA LEU A 67 8.04 28.02 10.83
C LEU A 67 6.71 27.67 10.14
N LEU A 68 5.89 28.68 9.88
CA LEU A 68 4.62 28.53 9.17
C LEU A 68 4.82 28.03 7.74
N THR A 69 5.82 28.56 7.03
CA THR A 69 6.16 28.13 5.67
C THR A 69 6.54 26.66 5.64
N ALA A 70 7.45 26.21 6.51
CA ALA A 70 7.83 24.80 6.58
C ALA A 70 6.64 23.90 6.95
N LEU A 71 5.74 24.36 7.83
CA LEU A 71 4.55 23.60 8.22
C LEU A 71 3.57 23.44 7.04
N LYS A 72 3.35 24.51 6.27
CA LYS A 72 2.52 24.46 5.04
C LYS A 72 3.14 23.55 3.98
N ILE A 73 4.46 23.61 3.76
CA ILE A 73 5.16 22.70 2.83
C ILE A 73 4.99 21.23 3.27
N MET A 74 5.14 20.94 4.57
CA MET A 74 4.95 19.59 5.09
C MET A 74 3.52 19.09 4.83
N LEU A 75 2.51 19.91 5.10
CA LEU A 75 1.10 19.55 4.89
C LEU A 75 0.79 19.33 3.40
N LEU A 76 1.27 20.21 2.51
CA LEU A 76 1.18 20.00 1.05
C LEU A 76 1.75 18.64 0.68
N ARG A 77 2.92 18.29 1.19
CA ARG A 77 3.58 17.02 0.89
C ARG A 77 2.89 15.78 1.44
N TYR A 78 2.05 15.94 2.46
CA TYR A 78 1.27 14.84 3.03
C TYR A 78 -0.08 14.67 2.34
N THR A 79 -0.75 15.77 2.03
CA THR A 79 -2.14 15.76 1.55
C THR A 79 -2.26 15.92 0.05
N GLY A 80 -1.22 16.44 -0.62
CA GLY A 80 -1.27 16.87 -2.03
C GLY A 80 -2.10 18.13 -2.27
N ILE A 81 -2.57 18.79 -1.21
CA ILE A 81 -3.44 19.97 -1.30
C ILE A 81 -2.57 21.24 -1.36
N GLU A 82 -2.72 22.02 -2.43
CA GLU A 82 -1.94 23.24 -2.69
C GLU A 82 -2.48 24.48 -1.97
N ASP A 83 -3.79 24.57 -1.79
CA ASP A 83 -4.42 25.65 -1.03
C ASP A 83 -4.53 25.25 0.44
N ILE A 84 -3.74 25.89 1.31
CA ILE A 84 -3.61 25.48 2.71
C ILE A 84 -4.04 26.58 3.64
N ILE A 85 -4.97 26.26 4.54
CA ILE A 85 -5.40 27.12 5.65
C ILE A 85 -4.79 26.59 6.95
N ILE A 86 -3.98 27.41 7.61
CA ILE A 86 -3.50 27.16 8.98
C ILE A 86 -4.03 28.27 9.87
N GLY A 87 -4.56 27.90 11.02
CA GLY A 87 -4.96 28.84 12.06
C GLY A 87 -3.74 29.48 12.73
N SER A 88 -3.91 30.71 13.18
CA SER A 88 -2.99 31.32 14.14
C SER A 88 -3.78 32.19 15.11
N VAL A 89 -3.11 32.77 16.11
CA VAL A 89 -3.73 33.66 17.09
C VAL A 89 -3.11 35.04 17.01
N ALA A 90 -3.96 36.05 16.89
CA ALA A 90 -3.55 37.44 17.07
C ALA A 90 -3.82 37.85 18.52
N THR A 91 -2.76 38.23 19.25
CA THR A 91 -2.91 38.89 20.55
C THR A 91 -3.05 40.39 20.34
N SER A 92 -4.19 40.96 20.73
CA SER A 92 -4.37 42.42 20.77
C SER A 92 -4.42 42.89 22.23
N VAL A 93 -3.44 43.70 22.65
CA VAL A 93 -3.52 44.45 23.89
C VAL A 93 -4.26 45.74 23.56
N LYS A 94 -5.58 45.79 23.77
CA LYS A 94 -6.29 47.07 23.79
C LYS A 94 -6.18 47.65 25.19
N GLU A 95 -5.42 48.74 25.34
CA GLU A 95 -5.70 49.70 26.41
C GLU A 95 -7.10 50.26 26.16
N THR A 96 -8.07 49.91 27.00
CA THR A 96 -9.43 50.44 26.91
C THR A 96 -9.43 51.93 27.27
N ARG A 97 -9.07 52.82 26.34
CA ARG A 97 -9.39 54.24 26.43
C ARG A 97 -10.85 54.45 26.02
N GLY A 98 -11.73 54.42 27.02
CA GLY A 98 -12.98 55.18 27.03
C GLY A 98 -14.25 54.40 26.67
N LEU A 99 -14.90 53.85 27.69
CA LEU A 99 -16.29 54.20 27.97
C LEU A 99 -16.38 54.51 29.47
N LYS A 100 -16.64 55.79 29.79
CA LYS A 100 -16.95 56.21 31.15
C LYS A 100 -18.29 55.60 31.53
N SER A 101 -18.29 54.42 32.15
CA SER A 101 -19.37 54.03 33.05
C SER A 101 -18.99 54.51 34.45
N SER A 102 -19.85 55.36 35.00
CA SER A 102 -19.73 55.90 36.35
C SER A 102 -19.59 54.78 37.38
N GLN A 103 -18.64 55.00 38.31
CA GLN A 103 -18.35 54.27 39.55
C GLN A 103 -17.31 53.13 39.44
N SER A 104 -16.23 53.35 40.22
CA SER A 104 -15.11 52.46 40.56
C SER A 104 -14.03 52.31 39.49
N GLY A 105 -12.92 53.05 39.71
CA GLY A 105 -11.72 53.01 38.88
C GLY A 105 -10.87 51.76 39.15
N GLU A 106 -11.19 50.67 38.47
CA GLU A 106 -10.24 49.58 38.24
C GLU A 106 -9.97 49.42 36.74
N HIS A 107 -8.73 49.67 36.34
CA HIS A 107 -8.25 49.37 35.00
C HIS A 107 -8.08 47.86 34.86
N LYS A 108 -9.01 47.17 34.20
CA LYS A 108 -8.81 45.78 33.76
C LYS A 108 -8.23 45.76 32.35
N SER A 109 -6.92 45.60 32.25
CA SER A 109 -6.25 45.14 31.01
C SER A 109 -6.56 43.65 30.85
N GLY A 110 -7.51 43.29 29.97
CA GLY A 110 -7.73 41.91 29.55
C GLY A 110 -7.06 41.66 28.20
N VAL A 111 -6.43 40.49 28.02
CA VAL A 111 -5.82 40.10 26.74
C VAL A 111 -6.92 39.49 25.88
N ARG A 112 -7.26 40.11 24.75
CA ARG A 112 -8.22 39.52 23.81
C ARG A 112 -7.47 38.72 22.75
N ILE A 113 -7.82 37.43 22.67
CA ILE A 113 -7.26 36.48 21.71
C ILE A 113 -8.28 36.31 20.58
N ASN A 114 -7.83 36.53 19.35
CA ASN A 114 -8.67 36.38 18.17
C ASN A 114 -7.97 35.43 17.19
N PRO A 115 -8.56 34.27 16.86
CA PRO A 115 -7.99 33.38 15.86
C PRO A 115 -8.06 34.01 14.47
N ILE A 116 -7.06 33.72 13.64
CA ILE A 116 -6.94 34.19 12.26
C ILE A 116 -6.66 32.98 11.35
N ALA A 117 -7.33 32.94 10.19
CA ALA A 117 -7.14 31.87 9.21
C ALA A 117 -6.13 32.33 8.14
N LEU A 118 -4.94 31.72 8.11
CA LEU A 118 -3.88 32.05 7.16
C LEU A 118 -3.98 31.13 5.95
N ARG A 119 -4.87 31.46 5.00
CA ARG A 119 -5.00 30.77 3.71
C ARG A 119 -3.90 31.20 2.74
N THR A 120 -3.15 30.25 2.19
CA THR A 120 -2.12 30.51 1.19
C THR A 120 -2.20 29.44 0.11
N ASP A 121 -2.24 29.89 -1.14
CA ASP A 121 -2.15 29.05 -2.33
C ASP A 121 -0.67 28.80 -2.69
N LEU A 122 -0.29 27.52 -2.69
CA LEU A 122 1.05 27.04 -3.00
C LEU A 122 1.16 26.46 -4.42
N SER A 123 0.12 26.59 -5.24
CA SER A 123 0.13 26.11 -6.62
C SER A 123 1.24 26.75 -7.46
N SER A 124 1.77 25.98 -8.41
CA SER A 124 2.75 26.46 -9.38
C SER A 124 2.11 26.59 -10.76
N ASP A 125 2.09 27.81 -11.32
CA ASP A 125 1.54 28.10 -12.66
C ASP A 125 2.46 27.60 -13.81
N GLU A 126 3.71 27.24 -13.50
CA GLU A 126 4.74 26.83 -14.48
C GLU A 126 5.03 25.33 -14.42
N SER A 127 5.59 24.77 -15.51
CA SER A 127 6.05 23.37 -15.59
C SER A 127 7.19 23.00 -14.64
N SER A 128 7.62 23.93 -13.77
CA SER A 128 8.67 23.76 -12.78
C SER A 128 8.13 23.96 -11.36
N ASP A 129 8.58 23.10 -10.46
CA ASP A 129 8.22 23.12 -9.04
C ASP A 129 8.62 24.44 -8.34
N ILE A 130 7.79 24.88 -7.39
CA ILE A 130 7.98 26.14 -6.68
C ILE A 130 9.14 26.04 -5.67
N SER A 131 9.95 27.10 -5.53
CA SER A 131 11.05 27.13 -4.56
C SER A 131 10.57 27.45 -3.15
N GLY A 132 11.31 26.96 -2.14
CA GLY A 132 11.03 27.27 -0.73
C GLY A 132 10.98 28.78 -0.44
N LYS A 133 11.80 29.57 -1.14
CA LYS A 133 11.82 31.02 -1.08
C LYS A 133 10.54 31.66 -1.63
N GLU A 134 10.03 31.19 -2.76
CA GLU A 134 8.81 31.78 -3.31
C GLU A 134 7.60 31.45 -2.42
N VAL A 135 7.56 30.23 -1.87
CA VAL A 135 6.57 29.86 -0.84
C VAL A 135 6.72 30.74 0.40
N LEU A 136 7.94 30.96 0.89
CA LEU A 136 8.21 31.85 2.03
C LEU A 136 7.69 33.27 1.79
N LYS A 137 7.89 33.80 0.57
CA LYS A 137 7.42 35.14 0.18
C LYS A 137 5.89 35.20 0.15
N ARG A 138 5.21 34.22 -0.45
CA ARG A 138 3.73 34.13 -0.47
C ARG A 138 3.14 34.03 0.95
N VAL A 139 3.77 33.23 1.81
CA VAL A 139 3.38 33.10 3.21
C VAL A 139 3.61 34.40 3.96
N SER A 140 4.74 35.10 3.74
CA SER A 140 4.99 36.42 4.35
C SER A 140 3.93 37.43 3.98
N GLN A 141 3.60 37.54 2.69
CA GLN A 141 2.52 38.42 2.21
C GLN A 141 1.18 38.09 2.90
N THR A 142 0.84 36.80 3.00
CA THR A 142 -0.38 36.35 3.69
C THR A 142 -0.40 36.79 5.17
N VAL A 143 0.73 36.64 5.87
CA VAL A 143 0.86 37.00 7.29
C VAL A 143 0.78 38.51 7.48
N GLU A 144 1.46 39.29 6.65
CA GLU A 144 1.46 40.75 6.69
C GLU A 144 0.07 41.33 6.39
N GLU A 145 -0.62 40.82 5.36
CA GLU A 145 -1.99 41.21 5.05
C GLU A 145 -2.92 40.86 6.20
N ALA A 146 -2.90 39.62 6.70
CA ALA A 146 -3.73 39.18 7.83
C ALA A 146 -3.50 40.02 9.10
N ALA A 147 -2.27 40.47 9.34
CA ALA A 147 -1.94 41.31 10.50
C ALA A 147 -2.66 42.67 10.48
N LEU A 148 -2.93 43.25 9.30
CA LEU A 148 -3.68 44.52 9.16
C LEU A 148 -5.15 44.36 9.59
N TYR A 149 -5.72 43.17 9.41
CA TYR A 149 -7.14 42.86 9.64
C TYR A 149 -7.40 42.00 10.89
N ARG A 150 -6.40 41.84 11.75
CA ARG A 150 -6.40 40.92 12.90
C ARG A 150 -7.43 41.23 14.00
N ASP A 151 -7.96 42.46 14.01
CA ASP A 151 -8.91 42.93 15.02
C ASP A 151 -10.36 42.53 14.72
N TYR A 152 -10.65 41.98 13.54
CA TYR A 152 -11.99 41.56 13.14
C TYR A 152 -12.39 40.25 13.84
N PRO A 153 -13.50 40.21 14.60
CA PRO A 153 -13.86 39.03 15.40
C PRO A 153 -14.10 37.79 14.54
N PHE A 154 -13.40 36.70 14.83
CA PHE A 154 -13.52 35.45 14.08
C PHE A 154 -14.93 34.84 14.13
N GLU A 155 -15.65 34.97 15.25
CA GLU A 155 -17.03 34.50 15.36
C GLU A 155 -17.99 35.21 14.39
N GLU A 156 -17.76 36.50 14.16
CA GLU A 156 -18.54 37.28 13.19
C GLU A 156 -18.18 36.90 11.75
N LEU A 157 -16.92 36.51 11.51
CA LEU A 157 -16.49 35.92 10.24
C LEU A 157 -17.19 34.59 9.97
N LEU A 158 -17.24 33.69 10.96
CA LEU A 158 -17.93 32.40 10.87
C LEU A 158 -19.42 32.59 10.55
N LYS A 159 -20.12 33.49 11.25
CA LYS A 159 -21.54 33.79 10.98
C LYS A 159 -21.76 34.30 9.55
N GLY A 160 -20.83 35.09 9.02
CA GLY A 160 -20.91 35.63 7.67
C GLY A 160 -20.63 34.62 6.55
N ILE A 161 -19.95 33.51 6.86
CA ILE A 161 -19.70 32.38 5.94
C ILE A 161 -20.86 31.38 6.04
N ASN A 162 -21.40 31.17 7.24
CA ASN A 162 -22.49 30.23 7.56
C ASN A 162 -23.90 30.62 7.05
N SER A 163 -24.04 31.69 6.25
CA SER A 163 -25.32 32.10 5.68
C SER A 163 -25.89 31.15 4.61
N ASN A 164 -25.10 30.19 4.12
CA ASN A 164 -25.57 29.05 3.33
C ASN A 164 -25.84 27.86 4.27
N GLN A 165 -27.08 27.38 4.35
CA GLN A 165 -27.49 26.29 5.26
C GLN A 165 -26.72 24.97 5.03
N GLU A 166 -26.23 24.70 3.82
CA GLU A 166 -25.43 23.50 3.51
C GLU A 166 -24.00 23.58 4.10
N LEU A 167 -23.38 24.76 4.11
CA LEU A 167 -22.03 24.96 4.67
C LEU A 167 -21.99 24.83 6.21
N ALA A 168 -23.10 25.13 6.89
CA ALA A 168 -23.17 25.07 8.34
C ALA A 168 -23.09 23.62 8.88
N GLU A 169 -23.64 22.64 8.16
CA GLU A 169 -23.54 21.22 8.51
C GLU A 169 -22.16 20.62 8.18
N GLU A 170 -21.47 21.14 7.16
CA GLU A 170 -20.08 20.75 6.81
C GLU A 170 -19.04 21.39 7.73
N LEU A 171 -19.20 22.67 8.10
CA LEU A 171 -18.34 23.35 9.07
C LEU A 171 -18.56 22.85 10.51
N ALA A 172 -19.73 22.27 10.81
CA ALA A 172 -19.94 21.50 12.05
C ALA A 172 -19.17 20.17 12.05
N LYS A 173 -18.75 19.66 10.89
CA LYS A 173 -17.93 18.45 10.73
C LYS A 173 -16.43 18.74 10.63
N ALA A 174 -16.03 19.93 10.18
CA ALA A 174 -14.62 20.37 10.16
C ALA A 174 -14.50 21.88 10.42
N PRO A 175 -13.70 22.34 11.41
CA PRO A 175 -13.39 23.77 11.55
C PRO A 175 -12.70 24.30 10.29
N ILE A 176 -12.76 25.63 10.05
CA ILE A 176 -12.13 26.32 8.90
C ILE A 176 -10.65 25.96 8.71
N PHE A 177 -9.96 25.53 9.77
CA PHE A 177 -8.63 24.95 9.73
C PHE A 177 -8.52 23.82 10.75
N GLN A 178 -7.83 22.74 10.38
CA GLN A 178 -7.59 21.59 11.27
C GLN A 178 -6.25 21.69 12.01
N VAL A 179 -5.34 22.56 11.53
CA VAL A 179 -4.00 22.79 12.11
C VAL A 179 -3.85 24.24 12.53
N MET A 180 -3.22 24.48 13.69
CA MET A 180 -2.92 25.81 14.19
C MET A 180 -1.43 25.96 14.54
N LEU A 181 -0.84 27.11 14.22
CA LEU A 181 0.50 27.49 14.68
C LEU A 181 0.42 28.78 15.51
N VAL A 182 0.95 28.72 16.73
CA VAL A 182 0.95 29.81 17.70
C VAL A 182 2.37 30.18 18.07
N TRP A 183 2.71 31.47 17.95
CA TRP A 183 3.94 32.03 18.49
C TRP A 183 3.67 32.72 19.84
N CYS A 184 4.48 32.40 20.86
CA CYS A 184 4.25 32.84 22.23
C CYS A 184 5.40 33.74 22.73
N ASP A 185 5.17 35.07 22.75
CA ASP A 185 6.14 36.09 23.17
C ASP A 185 6.27 36.27 24.69
N GLN A 186 5.35 35.69 25.47
CA GLN A 186 5.34 35.73 26.94
C GLN A 186 4.97 34.34 27.48
N PRO A 187 5.38 33.96 28.70
CA PRO A 187 4.99 32.67 29.25
C PRO A 187 3.46 32.59 29.37
N PHE A 188 2.81 31.83 28.49
CA PHE A 188 1.55 31.15 28.81
C PHE A 188 1.89 29.78 29.39
N PRO A 189 1.94 29.60 30.71
CA PRO A 189 1.55 28.35 31.31
C PRO A 189 0.03 28.39 31.46
N LEU A 190 -0.69 27.54 30.73
CA LEU A 190 -2.14 27.31 30.91
C LEU A 190 -2.51 26.92 32.36
N SER A 191 -1.53 26.70 33.24
CA SER A 191 -1.69 26.32 34.64
C SER A 191 -1.15 27.31 35.68
N GLN A 192 -0.42 28.39 35.32
CA GLN A 192 0.31 29.19 36.35
C GLN A 192 0.46 30.71 36.13
N THR A 193 -0.29 31.35 35.22
CA THR A 193 -0.32 32.83 35.16
C THR A 193 -1.68 33.34 35.58
N GLY A 194 -1.73 34.51 36.24
CA GLY A 194 -2.96 35.18 36.73
C GLY A 194 -3.89 35.69 35.63
N ILE A 195 -4.04 34.91 34.57
CA ILE A 195 -5.04 34.99 33.53
C ILE A 195 -6.36 34.52 34.15
N SER A 196 -7.47 35.20 33.87
CA SER A 196 -8.76 34.79 34.41
C SER A 196 -9.16 33.41 33.86
N GLU A 197 -9.88 32.60 34.64
CA GLU A 197 -10.41 31.29 34.19
C GLU A 197 -11.21 31.39 32.87
N ALA A 198 -11.80 32.56 32.57
CA ALA A 198 -12.53 32.80 31.34
C ALA A 198 -11.63 32.87 30.09
N GLU A 199 -10.47 33.53 30.18
CA GLU A 199 -9.53 33.69 29.05
C GLU A 199 -8.82 32.36 28.73
N LEU A 200 -8.49 31.54 29.74
CA LEU A 200 -7.97 30.19 29.55
C LEU A 200 -9.00 29.26 28.87
N LYS A 201 -10.28 29.44 29.22
CA LYS A 201 -11.39 28.68 28.63
C LYS A 201 -11.59 29.02 27.14
N GLU A 202 -11.45 30.29 26.74
CA GLU A 202 -11.53 30.73 25.34
C GLU A 202 -10.41 30.13 24.48
N ILE A 203 -9.14 30.16 24.94
CA ILE A 203 -8.03 29.53 24.20
C ILE A 203 -8.25 28.03 24.05
N SER A 204 -8.60 27.37 25.16
CA SER A 204 -8.85 25.92 25.16
C SER A 204 -10.01 25.51 24.24
N ALA A 205 -10.99 26.39 24.03
CA ALA A 205 -12.13 26.14 23.15
C ALA A 205 -11.74 26.14 21.66
N TYR A 206 -10.74 26.93 21.26
CA TYR A 206 -10.22 26.93 19.89
C TYR A 206 -9.22 25.79 19.65
N THR A 207 -8.35 25.48 20.64
CA THR A 207 -7.41 24.36 20.52
C THR A 207 -8.12 23.01 20.55
N SER A 208 -9.23 22.87 21.29
CA SER A 208 -10.03 21.65 21.31
C SER A 208 -10.74 21.33 19.98
N GLN A 209 -10.83 22.29 19.07
CA GLN A 209 -11.46 22.09 17.76
C GLN A 209 -10.44 21.67 16.68
N CYS A 210 -9.15 21.93 16.90
CA CYS A 210 -8.10 21.56 15.96
C CYS A 210 -7.62 20.12 16.20
N ASP A 211 -7.22 19.45 15.12
CA ASP A 211 -6.62 18.12 15.19
C ASP A 211 -5.18 18.21 15.74
N LEU A 212 -4.47 19.28 15.35
CA LEU A 212 -3.08 19.54 15.74
C LEU A 212 -2.84 21.04 16.01
N VAL A 213 -2.23 21.35 17.15
CA VAL A 213 -1.80 22.70 17.53
C VAL A 213 -0.31 22.71 17.82
N VAL A 214 0.43 23.51 17.08
CA VAL A 214 1.87 23.72 17.27
C VAL A 214 2.09 25.05 17.98
N VAL A 215 2.77 25.00 19.12
CA VAL A 215 3.11 26.18 19.92
C VAL A 215 4.63 26.35 19.93
N ALA A 216 5.10 27.48 19.41
CA ALA A 216 6.49 27.89 19.42
C ALA A 216 6.71 28.98 20.48
N LYS A 217 7.65 28.74 21.39
CA LYS A 217 8.02 29.69 22.45
C LYS A 217 9.52 29.93 22.46
N GLU A 218 9.91 31.18 22.27
CA GLU A 218 11.30 31.61 22.46
C GLU A 218 11.57 31.87 23.95
N THR A 219 12.71 31.40 24.46
CA THR A 219 13.20 31.77 25.79
C THR A 219 14.73 31.79 25.78
N GLU A 220 15.32 32.96 26.06
CA GLU A 220 16.79 33.15 26.10
C GLU A 220 17.53 32.62 24.87
N GLY A 221 16.97 32.87 23.68
CA GLY A 221 17.51 32.45 22.39
C GLY A 221 17.38 30.95 22.11
N LYS A 222 16.58 30.20 22.88
CA LYS A 222 16.21 28.81 22.60
C LYS A 222 14.76 28.75 22.18
N LEU A 223 14.42 27.82 21.28
CA LEU A 223 13.05 27.60 20.84
C LEU A 223 12.49 26.33 21.47
N ARG A 224 11.37 26.45 22.19
CA ARG A 224 10.59 25.31 22.65
C ARG A 224 9.39 25.14 21.72
N LEU A 225 9.24 23.94 21.17
CA LEU A 225 8.12 23.53 20.35
C LEU A 225 7.24 22.55 21.15
N SER A 226 5.95 22.82 21.22
CA SER A 226 4.95 21.92 21.80
C SER A 226 3.92 21.57 20.73
N TRP A 227 3.74 20.28 20.47
CA TRP A 227 2.76 19.75 19.52
C TRP A 227 1.63 19.11 20.32
N GLU A 228 0.51 19.82 20.42
CA GLU A 228 -0.70 19.36 21.08
C GLU A 228 -1.62 18.71 20.06
N TYR A 229 -2.09 17.49 20.32
CA TYR A 229 -2.85 16.71 19.34
C TYR A 229 -3.97 15.89 19.98
N ASN A 230 -4.98 15.58 19.18
CA ASN A 230 -6.07 14.70 19.60
C ASN A 230 -5.61 13.22 19.60
N THR A 231 -5.56 12.62 20.79
CA THR A 231 -5.17 11.21 20.98
C THR A 231 -6.17 10.20 20.40
N GLU A 232 -7.39 10.65 20.08
CA GLU A 232 -8.38 9.83 19.35
C GLU A 232 -8.10 9.78 17.85
N LEU A 233 -7.19 10.61 17.33
CA LEU A 233 -6.80 10.65 15.91
C LEU A 233 -5.35 10.21 15.70
N PHE A 234 -4.44 10.57 16.62
CA PHE A 234 -3.01 10.32 16.45
C PHE A 234 -2.39 9.54 17.62
N LYS A 235 -1.44 8.68 17.26
CA LYS A 235 -0.47 8.08 18.17
C LYS A 235 0.68 9.05 18.42
N SER A 236 1.26 8.96 19.61
CA SER A 236 2.46 9.72 20.00
C SER A 236 3.64 9.52 19.03
N ASP A 237 3.84 8.30 18.53
CA ASP A 237 4.88 8.01 17.53
C ASP A 237 4.65 8.72 16.19
N SER A 238 3.40 8.81 15.73
CA SER A 238 3.07 9.51 14.48
C SER A 238 3.36 10.99 14.60
N ILE A 239 3.01 11.63 15.72
CA ILE A 239 3.33 13.03 15.97
C ILE A 239 4.83 13.28 16.08
N ARG A 240 5.59 12.38 16.74
CA ARG A 240 7.06 12.47 16.77
C ARG A 240 7.67 12.40 15.37
N ARG A 241 7.17 11.54 14.48
CA ARG A 241 7.60 11.49 13.08
C ARG A 241 7.25 12.77 12.33
N MET A 242 6.03 13.28 12.45
CA MET A 242 5.63 14.56 11.84
C MET A 242 6.52 15.72 12.30
N LEU A 243 6.86 15.77 13.59
CA LEU A 243 7.80 16.75 14.13
C LEU A 243 9.20 16.59 13.52
N GLY A 244 9.72 15.37 13.43
CA GLY A 244 11.01 15.08 12.77
C GLY A 244 11.03 15.52 11.30
N HIS A 245 9.93 15.27 10.60
CA HIS A 245 9.75 15.70 9.21
C HIS A 245 9.71 17.23 9.07
N TRP A 246 8.99 17.91 9.96
CA TRP A 246 8.94 19.37 9.97
C TRP A 246 10.30 20.01 10.25
N LEU A 247 11.06 19.45 11.20
CA LEU A 247 12.42 19.91 11.51
C LEU A 247 13.39 19.66 10.35
N SER A 248 13.32 18.50 9.71
CA SER A 248 14.16 18.17 8.53
C SER A 248 13.90 19.16 7.38
N LEU A 249 12.63 19.53 7.15
CA LEU A 249 12.27 20.56 6.19
C LEU A 249 12.83 21.94 6.56
N LEU A 250 12.75 22.32 7.84
CA LEU A 250 13.32 23.59 8.32
C LEU A 250 14.84 23.64 8.10
N GLU A 251 15.57 22.57 8.42
CA GLU A 251 17.01 22.46 8.17
C GLU A 251 17.33 22.59 6.67
N GLY A 252 16.55 21.91 5.82
CA GLY A 252 16.67 22.04 4.36
C GLY A 252 16.47 23.46 3.86
N MET A 253 15.45 24.17 4.37
CA MET A 253 15.19 25.57 4.02
C MET A 253 16.27 26.53 4.52
N ILE A 254 16.81 26.29 5.72
CA ILE A 254 17.93 27.06 6.29
C ILE A 254 19.17 26.89 5.42
N ALA A 255 19.48 25.66 5.00
CA ALA A 255 20.64 25.35 4.17
C ALA A 255 20.50 25.89 2.74
N ASN A 256 19.36 25.69 2.09
CA ASN A 256 19.12 26.13 0.71
C ASN A 256 17.66 26.54 0.45
N PRO A 257 17.29 27.81 0.70
CA PRO A 257 15.92 28.28 0.50
C PRO A 257 15.50 28.35 -0.98
N GLU A 258 16.43 28.33 -1.93
CA GLU A 258 16.10 28.35 -3.37
C GLU A 258 15.75 26.95 -3.91
N GLN A 259 15.93 25.89 -3.11
CA GLN A 259 15.59 24.53 -3.49
C GLN A 259 14.07 24.37 -3.69
N SER A 260 13.67 23.52 -4.64
CA SER A 260 12.26 23.24 -4.90
C SER A 260 11.62 22.45 -3.76
N ILE A 261 10.36 22.74 -3.44
CA ILE A 261 9.71 22.20 -2.25
C ILE A 261 9.48 20.68 -2.31
N SER A 262 9.35 20.09 -3.51
CA SER A 262 9.24 18.63 -3.67
C SER A 262 10.54 17.89 -3.35
N THR A 263 11.69 18.55 -3.49
CA THR A 263 13.02 17.95 -3.28
C THR A 263 13.65 18.28 -1.93
N LEU A 264 13.08 19.24 -1.18
CA LEU A 264 13.53 19.52 0.17
C LEU A 264 13.49 18.25 1.03
N PRO A 265 14.50 18.05 1.91
CA PRO A 265 14.55 16.88 2.78
C PRO A 265 13.34 16.87 3.71
N LEU A 266 12.62 15.74 3.73
CA LEU A 266 11.47 15.51 4.60
C LEU A 266 11.74 14.37 5.57
N LEU A 267 12.26 13.25 5.09
CA LEU A 267 12.59 12.11 5.94
C LEU A 267 13.78 12.45 6.81
N THR A 268 13.72 12.05 8.07
CA THR A 268 14.91 12.07 8.94
C THR A 268 15.95 11.07 8.41
N GLU A 269 17.21 11.25 8.78
CA GLU A 269 18.27 10.31 8.37
C GLU A 269 18.00 8.88 8.87
N ALA A 270 17.44 8.74 10.08
CA ALA A 270 17.05 7.45 10.63
C ALA A 270 15.94 6.77 9.80
N GLU A 271 14.90 7.51 9.40
CA GLU A 271 13.83 6.97 8.54
C GLU A 271 14.35 6.65 7.14
N ARG A 272 15.23 7.49 6.59
CA ARG A 272 15.86 7.22 5.29
C ARG A 272 16.68 5.94 5.34
N GLN A 273 17.49 5.75 6.38
CA GLN A 273 18.26 4.52 6.60
C GLN A 273 17.34 3.30 6.75
N GLN A 274 16.27 3.42 7.54
CA GLN A 274 15.29 2.35 7.72
C GLN A 274 14.61 1.95 6.41
N LEU A 275 14.09 2.93 5.65
CA LEU A 275 13.32 2.71 4.43
C LEU A 275 14.16 2.24 3.25
N LEU A 276 15.38 2.79 3.09
CA LEU A 276 16.21 2.53 1.92
C LEU A 276 17.20 1.39 2.14
N VAL A 277 17.63 1.15 3.38
CA VAL A 277 18.65 0.13 3.69
C VAL A 277 18.05 -1.00 4.51
N GLU A 278 17.56 -0.75 5.72
CA GLU A 278 17.19 -1.82 6.66
C GLU A 278 16.04 -2.70 6.14
N TRP A 279 15.00 -2.10 5.57
CA TRP A 279 13.88 -2.86 4.99
C TRP A 279 14.24 -3.58 3.68
N ASN A 280 15.29 -3.12 2.98
CA ASN A 280 15.75 -3.72 1.72
C ASN A 280 16.93 -4.69 1.92
N ASP A 281 17.46 -4.83 3.14
CA ASP A 281 18.53 -5.78 3.48
C ASP A 281 18.00 -7.22 3.51
N THR A 282 17.68 -7.71 2.31
CA THR A 282 17.02 -8.99 2.04
C THR A 282 17.92 -9.92 1.21
N SER A 283 19.21 -9.60 1.12
CA SER A 283 20.19 -10.41 0.40
C SER A 283 20.31 -11.78 1.05
N ALA A 284 20.10 -12.83 0.26
CA ALA A 284 20.20 -14.21 0.72
C ALA A 284 20.77 -15.10 -0.39
N ASP A 285 21.50 -16.15 0.00
CA ASP A 285 21.97 -17.16 -0.93
C ASP A 285 20.81 -18.06 -1.36
N TYR A 286 20.72 -18.33 -2.66
CA TYR A 286 19.78 -19.28 -3.25
C TYR A 286 20.39 -19.92 -4.51
N PRO A 287 19.87 -21.04 -5.02
CA PRO A 287 20.39 -21.70 -6.23
C PRO A 287 20.15 -20.86 -7.50
N GLN A 288 21.02 -19.90 -7.78
CA GLN A 288 20.92 -18.98 -8.91
C GLN A 288 21.18 -19.64 -10.26
N ASP A 289 21.89 -20.77 -10.26
CA ASP A 289 22.29 -21.55 -11.43
C ASP A 289 21.25 -22.59 -11.87
N LYS A 290 20.08 -22.64 -11.19
CA LYS A 290 19.08 -23.68 -11.41
C LYS A 290 17.76 -23.16 -11.95
N CYS A 291 17.11 -24.03 -12.72
CA CYS A 291 15.73 -23.90 -13.14
C CYS A 291 14.78 -24.63 -12.19
N ILE A 292 13.49 -24.26 -12.22
CA ILE A 292 12.44 -24.82 -11.34
C ILE A 292 12.37 -26.34 -11.42
N HIS A 293 12.38 -26.89 -12.65
CA HIS A 293 12.26 -28.33 -12.88
C HIS A 293 13.49 -29.11 -12.37
N GLN A 294 14.68 -28.49 -12.36
CA GLN A 294 15.90 -29.11 -11.83
C GLN A 294 15.83 -29.28 -10.31
N LEU A 295 15.22 -28.33 -9.59
CA LEU A 295 14.97 -28.50 -8.15
C LEU A 295 14.05 -29.69 -7.87
N PHE A 296 13.02 -29.87 -8.71
CA PHE A 296 12.12 -31.03 -8.63
C PHE A 296 12.85 -32.34 -8.99
N GLU A 297 13.67 -32.35 -10.03
CA GLU A 297 14.46 -33.54 -10.43
C GLU A 297 15.38 -34.01 -9.31
N GLU A 298 16.13 -33.10 -8.69
CA GLU A 298 16.99 -33.42 -7.54
C GLU A 298 16.18 -33.97 -6.37
N GLN A 299 14.99 -33.43 -6.11
CA GLN A 299 14.12 -33.94 -5.06
C GLN A 299 13.55 -35.32 -5.43
N ALA A 300 13.21 -35.55 -6.69
CA ALA A 300 12.70 -36.83 -7.16
C ALA A 300 13.75 -37.95 -7.07
N GLU A 301 15.03 -37.61 -7.26
CA GLU A 301 16.15 -38.54 -7.01
C GLU A 301 16.36 -38.83 -5.51
N ARG A 302 16.17 -37.81 -4.64
CA ARG A 302 16.33 -37.97 -3.19
C ARG A 302 15.23 -38.81 -2.54
N THR A 303 13.98 -38.63 -2.96
CA THR A 303 12.81 -39.31 -2.35
C THR A 303 11.86 -39.90 -3.40
N PRO A 304 12.32 -40.86 -4.21
CA PRO A 304 11.59 -41.33 -5.39
C PRO A 304 10.24 -41.98 -5.09
N ASP A 305 10.14 -42.69 -3.96
CA ASP A 305 8.95 -43.44 -3.57
C ASP A 305 7.95 -42.63 -2.72
N ALA A 306 8.31 -41.40 -2.32
CA ALA A 306 7.40 -40.53 -1.58
C ALA A 306 6.27 -40.04 -2.50
N VAL A 307 5.07 -39.83 -1.95
CA VAL A 307 3.92 -39.30 -2.70
C VAL A 307 4.15 -37.81 -2.99
N ALA A 308 4.20 -37.45 -4.27
CA ALA A 308 4.39 -36.07 -4.71
C ALA A 308 3.05 -35.34 -4.87
N VAL A 309 2.08 -36.00 -5.50
CA VAL A 309 0.78 -35.40 -5.80
C VAL A 309 -0.35 -36.39 -5.61
N VAL A 310 -1.44 -35.92 -5.02
CA VAL A 310 -2.70 -36.62 -4.82
C VAL A 310 -3.81 -35.83 -5.51
N PHE A 311 -4.65 -36.54 -6.23
CA PHE A 311 -5.89 -36.00 -6.77
C PHE A 311 -6.98 -37.07 -6.64
N GLU A 312 -8.03 -36.75 -5.87
CA GLU A 312 -9.09 -37.71 -5.53
C GLU A 312 -8.51 -39.03 -4.98
N GLN A 313 -8.71 -40.16 -5.68
CA GLN A 313 -8.21 -41.48 -5.28
C GLN A 313 -6.88 -41.85 -5.96
N GLU A 314 -6.38 -40.99 -6.85
CA GLU A 314 -5.12 -41.22 -7.56
C GLU A 314 -3.97 -40.51 -6.85
N GLN A 315 -2.82 -41.17 -6.81
CA GLN A 315 -1.58 -40.61 -6.28
C GLN A 315 -0.43 -40.96 -7.21
N LEU A 316 0.52 -40.03 -7.35
CA LEU A 316 1.79 -40.29 -8.02
C LEU A 316 2.92 -40.04 -7.04
N SER A 317 3.88 -40.97 -7.02
CA SER A 317 5.18 -40.77 -6.40
C SER A 317 6.01 -39.74 -7.16
N TYR A 318 7.05 -39.20 -6.51
CA TYR A 318 8.02 -38.32 -7.16
C TYR A 318 8.63 -38.95 -8.42
N ARG A 319 8.97 -40.25 -8.37
CA ARG A 319 9.51 -40.98 -9.52
C ARG A 319 8.50 -41.07 -10.66
N GLU A 320 7.26 -41.47 -10.37
CA GLU A 320 6.22 -41.60 -11.40
C GLU A 320 5.88 -40.25 -12.05
N LEU A 321 5.76 -39.19 -11.24
CA LEU A 321 5.54 -37.84 -11.75
C LEU A 321 6.69 -37.39 -12.65
N ASN A 322 7.93 -37.62 -12.22
CA ASN A 322 9.11 -37.24 -12.99
C ASN A 322 9.20 -38.00 -14.32
N GLN A 323 9.00 -39.31 -14.30
CA GLN A 323 9.05 -40.15 -15.51
C GLN A 323 7.97 -39.74 -16.53
N ARG A 324 6.73 -39.50 -16.08
CA ARG A 324 5.65 -39.05 -16.97
C ARG A 324 5.93 -37.66 -17.56
N ALA A 325 6.46 -36.74 -16.74
CA ALA A 325 6.85 -35.41 -17.21
C ALA A 325 8.02 -35.47 -18.21
N ASN A 326 9.00 -36.36 -18.00
CA ASN A 326 10.11 -36.58 -18.92
C ASN A 326 9.64 -37.11 -20.28
N GLN A 327 8.74 -38.10 -20.29
CA GLN A 327 8.18 -38.65 -21.52
C GLN A 327 7.49 -37.59 -22.37
N LEU A 328 6.66 -36.76 -21.73
CA LEU A 328 6.03 -35.64 -22.41
C LEU A 328 7.04 -34.57 -22.83
N ALA A 329 8.09 -34.32 -22.04
CA ALA A 329 9.13 -33.36 -22.39
C ALA A 329 9.90 -33.78 -23.66
N HIS A 330 10.31 -35.05 -23.77
CA HIS A 330 10.94 -35.59 -24.99
C HIS A 330 10.00 -35.44 -26.20
N TYR A 331 8.71 -35.77 -26.04
CA TYR A 331 7.74 -35.56 -27.12
C TYR A 331 7.61 -34.08 -27.53
N LEU A 332 7.59 -33.16 -26.56
CA LEU A 332 7.54 -31.72 -26.83
C LEU A 332 8.80 -31.22 -27.54
N GLN A 333 9.98 -31.77 -27.22
CA GLN A 333 11.22 -31.44 -27.93
C GLN A 333 11.19 -31.90 -29.40
N GLU A 334 10.57 -33.05 -29.71
CA GLU A 334 10.33 -33.48 -31.09
C GLU A 334 9.42 -32.51 -31.86
N LEU A 335 8.51 -31.84 -31.16
CA LEU A 335 7.65 -30.78 -31.70
C LEU A 335 8.32 -29.40 -31.76
N GLY A 336 9.61 -29.30 -31.41
CA GLY A 336 10.39 -28.08 -31.48
C GLY A 336 10.30 -27.17 -30.25
N VAL A 337 9.76 -27.66 -29.13
CA VAL A 337 9.80 -26.91 -27.85
C VAL A 337 11.23 -26.90 -27.31
N GLY A 338 11.68 -25.72 -26.91
CA GLY A 338 13.00 -25.46 -26.32
C GLY A 338 13.05 -24.09 -25.63
N PRO A 339 14.24 -23.58 -25.27
CA PRO A 339 14.40 -22.28 -24.62
C PRO A 339 13.63 -21.15 -25.34
N GLU A 340 12.90 -20.35 -24.57
CA GLU A 340 12.06 -19.21 -25.04
C GLU A 340 10.83 -19.60 -25.88
N VAL A 341 10.56 -20.88 -26.11
CA VAL A 341 9.33 -21.30 -26.80
C VAL A 341 8.16 -21.30 -25.82
N LEU A 342 7.13 -20.51 -26.13
CA LEU A 342 5.89 -20.47 -25.36
C LEU A 342 4.95 -21.63 -25.73
N VAL A 343 4.47 -22.37 -24.74
CA VAL A 343 3.53 -23.47 -24.93
C VAL A 343 2.23 -23.15 -24.21
N GLY A 344 1.13 -23.09 -24.95
CA GLY A 344 -0.20 -22.93 -24.35
C GLY A 344 -0.56 -24.16 -23.54
N ILE A 345 -1.20 -23.98 -22.38
CA ILE A 345 -1.77 -25.09 -21.61
C ILE A 345 -3.21 -24.73 -21.20
N CYS A 346 -4.17 -25.45 -21.77
CA CYS A 346 -5.60 -25.27 -21.55
C CYS A 346 -6.20 -26.56 -20.99
N VAL A 347 -6.17 -26.73 -19.67
CA VAL A 347 -6.64 -27.94 -18.99
C VAL A 347 -7.59 -27.59 -17.86
N GLU A 348 -8.57 -28.46 -17.61
CA GLU A 348 -9.45 -28.32 -16.44
C GLU A 348 -8.78 -28.90 -15.18
N ARG A 349 -9.06 -28.33 -14.01
CA ARG A 349 -8.73 -28.94 -12.70
C ARG A 349 -9.68 -30.09 -12.31
N SER A 350 -10.23 -30.77 -13.31
CA SER A 350 -11.31 -31.78 -13.30
C SER A 350 -12.73 -31.26 -13.50
N SER A 351 -13.46 -32.04 -14.30
CA SER A 351 -14.92 -32.19 -14.30
C SER A 351 -15.23 -33.69 -14.12
N PHE A 352 -16.42 -34.01 -13.61
CA PHE A 352 -16.92 -35.38 -13.31
C PHE A 352 -16.74 -36.42 -14.44
N ARG A 353 -16.49 -35.98 -15.68
CA ARG A 353 -16.28 -36.86 -16.85
C ARG A 353 -14.82 -37.18 -17.16
N ALA A 354 -13.86 -36.51 -16.51
CA ALA A 354 -12.42 -36.68 -16.69
C ALA A 354 -11.70 -37.13 -15.40
N ALA A 355 -12.43 -37.79 -14.49
CA ALA A 355 -12.03 -38.11 -13.12
C ALA A 355 -10.75 -38.98 -12.97
N SER A 356 -10.12 -39.45 -14.05
CA SER A 356 -8.95 -40.34 -13.97
C SER A 356 -7.61 -39.68 -14.35
N ARG A 357 -7.54 -38.35 -14.54
CA ARG A 357 -6.38 -37.74 -15.24
C ARG A 357 -5.96 -36.31 -14.84
N THR A 358 -6.42 -35.74 -13.72
CA THR A 358 -6.06 -34.34 -13.35
C THR A 358 -4.59 -34.12 -13.00
N HIS A 359 -3.87 -35.17 -12.59
CA HIS A 359 -2.41 -35.10 -12.42
C HIS A 359 -1.70 -34.71 -13.73
N LEU A 360 -2.35 -34.89 -14.90
CA LEU A 360 -1.81 -34.48 -16.20
C LEU A 360 -1.58 -32.97 -16.32
N MET A 361 -2.30 -32.12 -15.57
CA MET A 361 -2.01 -30.69 -15.51
C MET A 361 -0.59 -30.47 -15.00
N LEU A 362 -0.23 -31.08 -13.87
CA LEU A 362 1.09 -30.93 -13.26
C LEU A 362 2.19 -31.60 -14.11
N VAL A 363 1.88 -32.76 -14.72
CA VAL A 363 2.76 -33.40 -15.71
C VAL A 363 3.02 -32.47 -16.90
N GLY A 364 1.98 -31.83 -17.45
CA GLY A 364 2.08 -30.90 -18.57
C GLY A 364 2.94 -29.68 -18.25
N LEU A 365 2.70 -29.06 -17.09
CA LEU A 365 3.51 -27.92 -16.62
C LEU A 365 4.99 -28.31 -16.48
N LEU A 366 5.29 -29.40 -15.76
CA LEU A 366 6.66 -29.87 -15.58
C LEU A 366 7.31 -30.26 -16.90
N ALA A 367 6.57 -30.91 -17.82
CA ALA A 367 7.07 -31.32 -19.11
C ALA A 367 7.45 -30.14 -20.01
N ILE A 368 6.66 -29.06 -20.01
CA ILE A 368 6.99 -27.83 -20.74
C ILE A 368 8.32 -27.26 -20.22
N LEU A 369 8.45 -27.14 -18.89
CA LEU A 369 9.67 -26.62 -18.27
C LEU A 369 10.89 -27.51 -18.56
N LYS A 370 10.72 -28.83 -18.51
CA LYS A 370 11.77 -29.83 -18.80
C LYS A 370 12.20 -29.83 -20.27
N ALA A 371 11.26 -29.66 -21.19
CA ALA A 371 11.54 -29.48 -22.61
C ALA A 371 12.32 -28.18 -22.88
N GLY A 372 12.30 -27.24 -21.93
CA GLY A 372 12.98 -25.94 -21.98
C GLY A 372 12.06 -24.78 -22.34
N GLY A 373 10.78 -25.05 -22.60
CA GLY A 373 9.78 -24.03 -22.93
C GLY A 373 9.20 -23.34 -21.70
N ALA A 374 8.43 -22.28 -21.96
CA ALA A 374 7.65 -21.57 -20.96
C ALA A 374 6.15 -21.79 -21.17
N TYR A 375 5.39 -22.04 -20.11
CA TYR A 375 3.96 -22.27 -20.26
C TYR A 375 3.13 -20.98 -20.26
N VAL A 376 2.04 -20.99 -21.01
CA VAL A 376 1.01 -19.93 -21.04
C VAL A 376 -0.32 -20.55 -20.60
N PRO A 377 -0.75 -20.34 -19.34
CA PRO A 377 -1.95 -20.98 -18.82
C PRO A 377 -3.21 -20.29 -19.35
N LEU A 378 -4.07 -21.10 -19.96
CA LEU A 378 -5.33 -20.71 -20.57
C LEU A 378 -6.48 -21.31 -19.76
N ASP A 379 -7.22 -20.48 -19.01
CA ASP A 379 -8.37 -20.96 -18.24
C ASP A 379 -9.53 -21.27 -19.20
N PRO A 380 -10.01 -22.53 -19.29
CA PRO A 380 -11.11 -22.89 -20.17
C PRO A 380 -12.42 -22.14 -19.90
N ALA A 381 -12.57 -21.51 -18.72
CA ALA A 381 -13.72 -20.70 -18.37
C ALA A 381 -13.71 -19.29 -18.98
N TYR A 382 -12.59 -18.85 -19.55
CA TYR A 382 -12.51 -17.55 -20.20
C TYR A 382 -13.30 -17.54 -21.52
N PRO A 383 -13.83 -16.37 -21.94
CA PRO A 383 -14.45 -16.23 -23.24
C PRO A 383 -13.51 -16.67 -24.36
N GLN A 384 -14.03 -17.32 -25.40
CA GLN A 384 -13.22 -17.83 -26.52
C GLN A 384 -12.39 -16.73 -27.19
N GLU A 385 -12.96 -15.54 -27.40
CA GLU A 385 -12.24 -14.40 -27.97
C GLU A 385 -11.00 -14.01 -27.15
N ARG A 386 -11.10 -14.11 -25.81
CA ARG A 386 -9.97 -13.85 -24.91
C ARG A 386 -8.90 -14.92 -25.04
N LEU A 387 -9.28 -16.19 -25.12
CA LEU A 387 -8.34 -17.30 -25.29
C LEU A 387 -7.64 -17.24 -26.64
N ALA A 388 -8.38 -16.93 -27.72
CA ALA A 388 -7.84 -16.72 -29.06
C ALA A 388 -6.81 -15.58 -29.07
N TYR A 389 -7.15 -14.43 -28.48
CA TYR A 389 -6.22 -13.32 -28.33
C TYR A 389 -4.95 -13.71 -27.57
N MET A 390 -5.07 -14.41 -26.44
CA MET A 390 -3.91 -14.83 -25.64
C MET A 390 -2.99 -15.78 -26.42
N LEU A 391 -3.56 -16.74 -27.17
CA LEU A 391 -2.78 -17.65 -28.02
C LEU A 391 -2.09 -16.92 -29.18
N GLU A 392 -2.79 -15.99 -29.83
CA GLU A 392 -2.24 -15.19 -30.94
C GLU A 392 -1.11 -14.25 -30.45
N ASP A 393 -1.34 -13.55 -29.34
CA ASP A 393 -0.38 -12.63 -28.71
C ASP A 393 0.86 -13.38 -28.20
N ALA A 394 0.69 -14.58 -27.63
CA ALA A 394 1.79 -15.43 -27.19
C ALA A 394 2.55 -16.12 -28.33
N GLN A 395 1.98 -16.19 -29.53
CA GLN A 395 2.57 -16.89 -30.68
C GLN A 395 2.99 -18.35 -30.36
N ALA A 396 2.22 -19.03 -29.51
CA ALA A 396 2.56 -20.37 -29.04
C ALA A 396 2.38 -21.42 -30.16
N PRO A 397 3.42 -22.15 -30.60
CA PRO A 397 3.30 -23.15 -31.67
C PRO A 397 2.65 -24.46 -31.20
N VAL A 398 2.56 -24.68 -29.88
CA VAL A 398 2.01 -25.89 -29.27
C VAL A 398 0.97 -25.52 -28.21
N LEU A 399 -0.14 -26.26 -28.17
CA LEU A 399 -1.17 -26.19 -27.14
C LEU A 399 -1.39 -27.57 -26.50
N LEU A 400 -1.11 -27.68 -25.20
CA LEU A 400 -1.51 -28.81 -24.38
C LEU A 400 -2.97 -28.66 -23.94
N THR A 401 -3.79 -29.69 -24.15
CA THR A 401 -5.21 -29.69 -23.78
C THR A 401 -5.72 -31.10 -23.48
N HIS A 402 -7.02 -31.25 -23.21
CA HIS A 402 -7.72 -32.53 -23.13
C HIS A 402 -8.71 -32.68 -24.29
N SER A 403 -9.01 -33.91 -24.68
CA SER A 403 -9.86 -34.22 -25.84
C SER A 403 -11.27 -33.59 -25.75
N SER A 404 -11.79 -33.40 -24.54
CA SER A 404 -13.10 -32.76 -24.30
C SER A 404 -13.14 -31.27 -24.65
N LEU A 405 -11.99 -30.61 -24.71
CA LEU A 405 -11.88 -29.17 -24.99
C LEU A 405 -11.51 -28.88 -26.45
N VAL A 406 -10.98 -29.87 -27.19
CA VAL A 406 -10.40 -29.71 -28.53
C VAL A 406 -11.32 -28.96 -29.49
N THR A 407 -12.60 -29.32 -29.58
CA THR A 407 -13.55 -28.67 -30.51
C THR A 407 -13.63 -27.15 -30.31
N ASN A 408 -13.53 -26.69 -29.05
CA ASN A 408 -13.57 -25.27 -28.72
C ASN A 408 -12.20 -24.59 -28.94
N GLN A 409 -11.10 -25.35 -28.79
CA GLN A 409 -9.74 -24.83 -28.90
C GLN A 409 -9.28 -24.73 -30.37
N GLU A 410 -9.70 -25.65 -31.24
CA GLU A 410 -9.42 -25.60 -32.67
C GLU A 410 -9.99 -24.35 -33.36
N SER A 411 -11.05 -23.76 -32.82
CA SER A 411 -11.64 -22.52 -33.34
C SER A 411 -10.90 -21.26 -32.91
N LEU A 412 -9.90 -21.35 -32.01
CA LEU A 412 -9.21 -20.19 -31.45
C LEU A 412 -8.12 -19.62 -32.36
N VAL A 413 -7.63 -20.39 -33.32
CA VAL A 413 -6.56 -19.93 -34.23
C VAL A 413 -7.08 -19.95 -35.66
N ALA A 414 -6.95 -18.82 -36.35
CA ALA A 414 -7.39 -18.67 -37.74
C ALA A 414 -6.59 -19.55 -38.72
N ASP A 415 -5.32 -19.82 -38.39
CA ASP A 415 -4.40 -20.62 -39.18
C ASP A 415 -4.07 -21.93 -38.43
N LYS A 416 -4.84 -22.99 -38.71
CA LYS A 416 -4.70 -24.29 -38.06
C LYS A 416 -3.35 -24.97 -38.33
N GLU A 417 -2.60 -24.56 -39.35
CA GLU A 417 -1.30 -25.17 -39.68
C GLU A 417 -0.18 -24.65 -38.76
N LYS A 418 -0.40 -23.58 -37.99
CA LYS A 418 0.59 -22.97 -37.09
C LYS A 418 0.52 -23.45 -35.64
N LEU A 419 -0.54 -24.16 -35.26
CA LEU A 419 -0.75 -24.64 -33.89
C LEU A 419 -0.82 -26.17 -33.88
N THR A 420 0.12 -26.81 -33.18
CA THR A 420 0.05 -28.24 -32.88
C THR A 420 -0.70 -28.44 -31.56
N ILE A 421 -1.84 -29.11 -31.61
CA ILE A 421 -2.63 -29.46 -30.41
C ILE A 421 -2.20 -30.84 -29.93
N VAL A 422 -1.81 -30.94 -28.66
CA VAL A 422 -1.47 -32.21 -27.99
C VAL A 422 -2.50 -32.47 -26.89
N CYS A 423 -3.21 -33.58 -27.01
CA CYS A 423 -4.22 -34.01 -26.06
C CYS A 423 -3.59 -34.95 -25.02
N LEU A 424 -3.47 -34.48 -23.78
CA LEU A 424 -2.80 -35.23 -22.71
C LEU A 424 -3.48 -36.57 -22.39
N ASP A 425 -4.77 -36.70 -22.69
CA ASP A 425 -5.57 -37.90 -22.47
C ASP A 425 -5.58 -38.87 -23.67
N THR A 426 -5.65 -38.40 -24.91
CA THR A 426 -5.71 -39.29 -26.08
C THR A 426 -4.35 -39.61 -26.68
N ASP A 427 -3.38 -38.69 -26.61
CA ASP A 427 -2.07 -38.86 -27.26
C ASP A 427 -1.07 -39.58 -26.35
N TRP A 428 -1.51 -39.97 -25.14
CA TRP A 428 -0.64 -40.60 -24.14
C TRP A 428 -0.03 -41.92 -24.62
N GLU A 429 -0.67 -42.64 -25.54
CA GLU A 429 -0.11 -43.86 -26.12
C GLU A 429 1.19 -43.59 -26.89
N LEU A 430 1.29 -42.44 -27.57
CA LEU A 430 2.51 -42.00 -28.25
C LEU A 430 3.52 -41.44 -27.25
N ILE A 431 3.06 -40.58 -26.33
CA ILE A 431 3.92 -39.95 -25.31
C ILE A 431 4.60 -41.02 -24.44
N SER A 432 3.88 -42.06 -24.02
CA SER A 432 4.40 -43.12 -23.14
C SER A 432 5.49 -44.00 -23.78
N GLN A 433 5.72 -43.89 -25.08
CA GLN A 433 6.82 -44.58 -25.78
C GLN A 433 8.15 -43.81 -25.69
N GLN A 434 8.10 -42.54 -25.30
CA GLN A 434 9.27 -41.70 -25.14
C GLN A 434 10.12 -42.12 -23.93
N SER A 435 11.36 -41.62 -23.90
CA SER A 435 12.30 -41.87 -22.81
C SER A 435 11.76 -41.36 -21.47
N GLN A 436 11.99 -42.12 -20.40
CA GLN A 436 11.65 -41.73 -19.03
C GLN A 436 12.78 -40.97 -18.32
N GLY A 437 13.95 -40.84 -18.94
CA GLY A 437 15.10 -40.11 -18.39
C GLY A 437 14.94 -38.60 -18.51
N ASN A 438 15.56 -37.84 -17.59
CA ASN A 438 15.52 -36.37 -17.63
C ASN A 438 16.05 -35.85 -18.98
N THR A 439 15.48 -34.76 -19.46
CA THR A 439 15.87 -34.08 -20.70
C THR A 439 17.03 -33.13 -20.44
N ASP A 440 17.91 -32.95 -21.43
CA ASP A 440 18.84 -31.83 -21.49
C ASP A 440 18.35 -30.85 -22.57
N SER A 441 17.71 -29.77 -22.14
CA SER A 441 17.10 -28.78 -23.03
C SER A 441 17.98 -27.55 -23.28
N GLY A 442 19.12 -27.42 -22.61
CA GLY A 442 19.96 -26.23 -22.65
C GLY A 442 19.33 -24.96 -22.08
N VAL A 443 18.18 -25.07 -21.41
CA VAL A 443 17.50 -23.96 -20.72
C VAL A 443 18.33 -23.45 -19.55
N LYS A 444 18.31 -22.14 -19.34
CA LYS A 444 19.07 -21.44 -18.29
C LYS A 444 18.14 -20.70 -17.33
N PRO A 445 18.62 -20.31 -16.13
CA PRO A 445 17.81 -19.61 -15.14
C PRO A 445 17.22 -18.28 -15.63
N GLU A 446 17.85 -17.63 -16.61
CA GLU A 446 17.36 -16.39 -17.20
C GLU A 446 16.23 -16.60 -18.21
N ASN A 447 16.04 -17.83 -18.69
CA ASN A 447 14.96 -18.16 -19.62
C ASN A 447 13.61 -18.17 -18.93
N LEU A 448 12.56 -17.93 -19.73
CA LEU A 448 11.19 -17.92 -19.26
C LEU A 448 10.76 -19.27 -18.67
N ALA A 449 10.11 -19.21 -17.51
CA ALA A 449 9.38 -20.33 -16.93
C ALA A 449 7.89 -20.29 -17.35
N TYR A 450 7.30 -19.10 -17.33
CA TYR A 450 5.90 -18.93 -17.73
C TYR A 450 5.57 -17.49 -18.14
N THR A 451 4.46 -17.36 -18.85
CA THR A 451 3.82 -16.08 -19.16
C THR A 451 2.38 -16.11 -18.68
N ILE A 452 2.05 -15.31 -17.66
CA ILE A 452 0.67 -15.23 -17.11
C ILE A 452 0.03 -13.91 -17.53
N TYR A 453 -1.18 -13.98 -18.08
CA TYR A 453 -1.91 -12.80 -18.55
C TYR A 453 -2.68 -12.11 -17.44
N THR A 454 -2.54 -10.79 -17.34
CA THR A 454 -3.28 -9.94 -16.40
C THR A 454 -4.19 -8.95 -17.12
N SER A 455 -5.14 -8.34 -16.40
CA SER A 455 -5.96 -7.24 -16.94
C SER A 455 -5.07 -6.02 -17.24
N GLY A 456 -4.87 -5.71 -18.52
CA GLY A 456 -4.16 -4.51 -18.91
C GLY A 456 -5.01 -3.25 -18.68
N SER A 457 -4.37 -2.15 -18.25
CA SER A 457 -5.00 -0.83 -18.13
C SER A 457 -5.64 -0.33 -19.44
N THR A 458 -5.21 -0.89 -20.57
CA THR A 458 -5.71 -0.60 -21.93
C THR A 458 -6.91 -1.48 -22.33
N GLY A 459 -7.44 -2.31 -21.43
CA GLY A 459 -8.54 -3.26 -21.69
C GLY A 459 -8.12 -4.54 -22.42
N LYS A 460 -6.94 -4.58 -23.03
CA LYS A 460 -6.34 -5.81 -23.61
C LYS A 460 -5.49 -6.54 -22.57
N PRO A 461 -5.64 -7.87 -22.40
CA PRO A 461 -4.77 -8.66 -21.53
C PRO A 461 -3.29 -8.49 -21.90
N LYS A 462 -2.38 -8.50 -20.91
CA LYS A 462 -0.92 -8.45 -21.14
C LYS A 462 -0.24 -9.64 -20.51
N GLY A 463 0.61 -10.34 -21.27
CA GLY A 463 1.41 -11.46 -20.78
C GLY A 463 2.60 -10.97 -19.94
N VAL A 464 2.61 -11.30 -18.65
CA VAL A 464 3.75 -11.05 -17.76
C VAL A 464 4.69 -12.24 -17.84
N GLN A 465 5.89 -11.99 -18.38
CA GLN A 465 6.93 -12.99 -18.60
C GLN A 465 7.81 -13.13 -17.35
N ILE A 466 7.88 -14.34 -16.79
CA ILE A 466 8.65 -14.61 -15.57
C ILE A 466 9.75 -15.63 -15.86
N PRO A 467 11.03 -15.28 -15.61
CA PRO A 467 12.14 -16.22 -15.77
C PRO A 467 12.27 -17.19 -14.60
N HIS A 468 12.93 -18.32 -14.85
CA HIS A 468 13.15 -19.37 -13.84
C HIS A 468 13.78 -18.85 -12.55
N GLN A 469 14.83 -18.03 -12.64
CA GLN A 469 15.57 -17.50 -11.49
C GLN A 469 14.68 -16.72 -10.51
N SER A 470 13.69 -15.98 -11.01
CA SER A 470 12.75 -15.23 -10.17
C SER A 470 11.88 -16.16 -9.35
N VAL A 471 11.41 -17.25 -9.96
CA VAL A 471 10.60 -18.26 -9.29
C VAL A 471 11.45 -19.03 -8.29
N VAL A 472 12.67 -19.43 -8.64
CA VAL A 472 13.57 -20.14 -7.72
C VAL A 472 13.91 -19.29 -6.50
N ASN A 473 14.18 -17.99 -6.68
CA ASN A 473 14.35 -17.05 -5.57
C ASN A 473 13.11 -17.02 -4.66
N PHE A 474 11.93 -16.84 -5.26
CA PHE A 474 10.66 -16.80 -4.54
C PHE A 474 10.38 -18.09 -3.75
N LEU A 475 10.52 -19.27 -4.38
CA LEU A 475 10.29 -20.56 -3.74
C LEU A 475 11.30 -20.79 -2.61
N THR A 476 12.58 -20.45 -2.81
CA THR A 476 13.61 -20.59 -1.78
C THR A 476 13.31 -19.72 -0.56
N SER A 477 12.88 -18.47 -0.78
CA SER A 477 12.45 -17.57 0.29
C SER A 477 11.25 -18.15 1.05
N MET A 478 10.21 -18.61 0.34
CA MET A 478 9.00 -19.18 0.94
C MET A 478 9.25 -20.51 1.68
N ALA A 479 10.21 -21.31 1.20
CA ALA A 479 10.68 -22.53 1.87
C ALA A 479 11.33 -22.24 3.22
N GLN A 480 11.93 -21.06 3.39
CA GLN A 480 12.50 -20.61 4.65
C GLN A 480 11.46 -19.93 5.56
N ARG A 481 10.66 -19.00 5.01
CA ARG A 481 9.61 -18.27 5.72
C ARG A 481 8.41 -18.00 4.81
N PRO A 482 7.19 -18.45 5.17
CA PRO A 482 6.81 -19.04 6.46
C PRO A 482 7.29 -20.49 6.65
N GLY A 483 7.85 -21.10 5.61
CA GLY A 483 8.52 -22.39 5.67
C GLY A 483 7.65 -23.54 5.16
N LEU A 484 8.26 -24.45 4.41
CA LEU A 484 7.66 -25.71 3.96
C LEU A 484 8.71 -26.82 4.01
N ARG A 485 8.36 -28.00 4.51
CA ARG A 485 9.27 -29.14 4.68
C ARG A 485 8.66 -30.42 4.11
N SER A 486 9.47 -31.46 3.93
CA SER A 486 9.05 -32.72 3.29
C SER A 486 7.87 -33.43 3.95
N GLN A 487 7.60 -33.19 5.23
CA GLN A 487 6.43 -33.74 5.92
C GLN A 487 5.12 -32.97 5.67
N ASP A 488 5.20 -31.79 5.07
CA ASP A 488 4.03 -30.95 4.86
C ASP A 488 3.12 -31.50 3.76
N THR A 489 1.81 -31.26 3.93
CA THR A 489 0.80 -31.49 2.92
C THR A 489 0.17 -30.14 2.53
N LEU A 490 0.40 -29.73 1.28
CA LEU A 490 -0.14 -28.48 0.76
C LEU A 490 -1.41 -28.76 -0.06
N VAL A 491 -2.50 -28.08 0.28
CA VAL A 491 -3.76 -28.11 -0.48
C VAL A 491 -3.76 -26.99 -1.53
N ALA A 492 -3.76 -27.38 -2.81
CA ALA A 492 -3.61 -26.48 -3.94
C ALA A 492 -4.97 -26.13 -4.55
N VAL A 493 -5.49 -24.94 -4.23
CA VAL A 493 -6.82 -24.45 -4.64
C VAL A 493 -6.77 -23.38 -5.73
N THR A 494 -5.61 -22.81 -6.05
CA THR A 494 -5.54 -21.64 -6.95
C THR A 494 -5.34 -22.02 -8.42
N THR A 495 -6.11 -21.40 -9.33
CA THR A 495 -6.03 -21.63 -10.77
C THR A 495 -4.62 -21.36 -11.32
N ILE A 496 -4.17 -22.17 -12.28
CA ILE A 496 -2.84 -22.01 -12.91
C ILE A 496 -2.72 -20.73 -13.74
N SER A 497 -3.84 -20.09 -14.07
CA SER A 497 -3.87 -18.76 -14.68
C SER A 497 -3.66 -17.61 -13.68
N PHE A 498 -3.40 -17.92 -12.41
CA PHE A 498 -3.01 -16.96 -11.38
C PHE A 498 -1.65 -17.36 -10.79
N ASP A 499 -0.74 -16.39 -10.65
CA ASP A 499 0.68 -16.60 -10.36
C ASP A 499 0.95 -17.26 -9.00
N ILE A 500 0.12 -16.99 -8.00
CA ILE A 500 0.27 -17.60 -6.67
C ILE A 500 0.11 -19.13 -6.71
N ALA A 501 -0.49 -19.72 -7.75
CA ALA A 501 -0.49 -21.17 -7.97
C ALA A 501 0.92 -21.75 -8.15
N GLY A 502 1.89 -20.94 -8.62
CA GLY A 502 3.29 -21.36 -8.72
C GLY A 502 3.87 -21.79 -7.37
N LEU A 503 3.49 -21.12 -6.28
CA LEU A 503 3.86 -21.55 -4.92
C LEU A 503 3.27 -22.92 -4.61
N GLU A 504 1.97 -23.09 -4.85
CA GLU A 504 1.23 -24.31 -4.50
C GLU A 504 1.75 -25.55 -5.26
N LEU A 505 2.23 -25.35 -6.50
CA LEU A 505 2.65 -26.44 -7.38
C LEU A 505 4.15 -26.75 -7.30
N TYR A 506 5.01 -25.75 -7.15
CA TYR A 506 6.46 -25.97 -7.24
C TYR A 506 7.16 -25.97 -5.88
N LEU A 507 6.66 -25.24 -4.88
CA LEU A 507 7.29 -25.23 -3.56
C LEU A 507 7.31 -26.63 -2.94
N PRO A 508 6.19 -27.39 -2.88
CA PRO A 508 6.20 -28.71 -2.28
C PRO A 508 7.14 -29.68 -3.00
N LEU A 509 7.15 -29.64 -4.34
CA LEU A 509 7.98 -30.46 -5.19
C LEU A 509 9.48 -30.20 -5.02
N SER A 510 9.87 -28.98 -4.66
CA SER A 510 11.28 -28.63 -4.43
C SER A 510 11.81 -29.08 -3.06
N VAL A 511 10.94 -29.38 -2.09
CA VAL A 511 11.32 -29.73 -0.71
C VAL A 511 10.90 -31.14 -0.28
N GLY A 512 10.27 -31.91 -1.16
CA GLY A 512 9.86 -33.30 -0.88
C GLY A 512 8.49 -33.44 -0.21
N ALA A 513 7.70 -32.37 -0.20
CA ALA A 513 6.36 -32.33 0.40
C ALA A 513 5.30 -32.90 -0.58
N LYS A 514 4.08 -33.07 -0.08
CA LYS A 514 2.95 -33.63 -0.83
C LYS A 514 1.98 -32.52 -1.27
N ILE A 515 1.51 -32.58 -2.51
CA ILE A 515 0.45 -31.71 -3.06
C ILE A 515 -0.88 -32.46 -3.06
N VAL A 516 -1.94 -31.81 -2.58
CA VAL A 516 -3.32 -32.25 -2.76
C VAL A 516 -3.98 -31.29 -3.73
N LEU A 517 -4.17 -31.73 -4.97
CA LEU A 517 -4.82 -30.93 -6.01
C LEU A 517 -6.33 -30.88 -5.75
N VAL A 518 -6.90 -29.68 -5.78
CA VAL A 518 -8.33 -29.46 -5.56
C VAL A 518 -9.04 -29.21 -6.87
N SER A 519 -10.17 -29.89 -7.07
CA SER A 519 -11.02 -29.64 -8.23
C SER A 519 -11.73 -28.30 -8.14
N ARG A 520 -12.15 -27.75 -9.28
CA ARG A 520 -12.88 -26.48 -9.30
C ARG A 520 -14.16 -26.54 -8.48
N GLU A 521 -14.90 -27.66 -8.58
CA GLU A 521 -16.13 -27.89 -7.83
C GLU A 521 -15.88 -27.85 -6.31
N VAL A 522 -14.86 -28.58 -5.84
CA VAL A 522 -14.49 -28.61 -4.42
C VAL A 522 -14.00 -27.26 -3.95
N ALA A 523 -13.13 -26.59 -4.71
CA ALA A 523 -12.61 -25.26 -4.36
C ALA A 523 -13.71 -24.19 -4.26
N SER A 524 -14.82 -24.36 -5.01
CA SER A 524 -15.99 -23.47 -4.99
C SER A 524 -17.02 -23.78 -3.90
N SER A 525 -16.80 -24.81 -3.09
CA SER A 525 -17.70 -25.23 -2.02
C SER A 525 -16.98 -25.30 -0.68
N GLY A 526 -17.29 -24.37 0.24
CA GLY A 526 -16.66 -24.34 1.56
C GLY A 526 -16.81 -25.65 2.34
N GLN A 527 -17.97 -26.33 2.21
CA GLN A 527 -18.20 -27.62 2.87
C GLN A 527 -17.31 -28.74 2.31
N LEU A 528 -17.22 -28.85 0.97
CA LEU A 528 -16.40 -29.88 0.33
C LEU A 528 -14.91 -29.59 0.56
N LEU A 529 -14.50 -28.33 0.48
CA LEU A 529 -13.14 -27.90 0.72
C LEU A 529 -12.73 -28.15 2.17
N GLY A 530 -13.54 -27.73 3.14
CA GLY A 530 -13.30 -27.99 4.56
C GLY A 530 -13.16 -29.47 4.88
N LYS A 531 -13.98 -30.31 4.25
CA LYS A 531 -13.85 -31.77 4.33
C LYS A 531 -12.53 -32.27 3.73
N LEU A 532 -12.16 -31.82 2.53
CA LEU A 532 -10.91 -32.22 1.88
C LEU A 532 -9.67 -31.84 2.71
N ILE A 533 -9.64 -30.62 3.25
CA ILE A 533 -8.54 -30.13 4.11
C ILE A 533 -8.38 -31.08 5.31
N LYS A 534 -9.50 -31.47 5.94
CA LYS A 534 -9.49 -32.40 7.08
C LYS A 534 -9.07 -33.81 6.70
N ASP A 535 -9.62 -34.36 5.61
CA ASP A 535 -9.41 -35.75 5.20
C ASP A 535 -8.00 -35.99 4.61
N SER A 536 -7.27 -34.92 4.25
CA SER A 536 -5.96 -35.00 3.62
C SER A 536 -4.76 -34.74 4.55
N ASP A 537 -5.02 -34.52 5.85
CA ASP A 537 -4.02 -34.09 6.83
C ASP A 537 -3.26 -32.83 6.38
N ALA A 538 -3.98 -31.86 5.84
CA ALA A 538 -3.42 -30.62 5.32
C ALA A 538 -2.65 -29.85 6.40
N THR A 539 -1.41 -29.45 6.10
CA THR A 539 -0.59 -28.62 6.99
C THR A 539 -0.39 -27.22 6.45
N VAL A 540 -0.62 -26.99 5.15
CA VAL A 540 -0.51 -25.68 4.51
C VAL A 540 -1.63 -25.49 3.50
N MET A 541 -2.20 -24.30 3.47
CA MET A 541 -3.06 -23.87 2.38
C MET A 541 -2.88 -22.39 2.11
N GLN A 542 -2.85 -22.05 0.82
CA GLN A 542 -2.89 -20.69 0.32
C GLN A 542 -4.22 -20.42 -0.35
N ALA A 543 -4.82 -19.26 -0.10
CA ALA A 543 -6.00 -18.83 -0.82
C ALA A 543 -6.18 -17.30 -0.75
N THR A 544 -7.10 -16.77 -1.55
CA THR A 544 -7.52 -15.36 -1.47
C THR A 544 -8.49 -15.14 -0.30
N PRO A 545 -8.69 -13.90 0.17
CA PRO A 545 -9.69 -13.58 1.20
C PRO A 545 -11.08 -14.17 0.89
N ALA A 546 -11.51 -14.16 -0.38
CA ALA A 546 -12.79 -14.70 -0.80
C ALA A 546 -12.95 -16.20 -0.49
N THR A 547 -11.91 -17.01 -0.71
CA THR A 547 -11.94 -18.45 -0.40
C THR A 547 -11.94 -18.69 1.11
N TRP A 548 -11.20 -17.89 1.89
CA TRP A 548 -11.23 -17.99 3.35
C TRP A 548 -12.60 -17.64 3.93
N TYR A 549 -13.26 -16.59 3.43
CA TYR A 549 -14.63 -16.27 3.79
C TYR A 549 -15.61 -17.39 3.43
N LEU A 550 -15.50 -17.96 2.23
CA LEU A 550 -16.33 -19.09 1.80
C LEU A 550 -16.20 -20.28 2.76
N LEU A 551 -14.97 -20.56 3.21
CA LEU A 551 -14.67 -21.65 4.13
C LEU A 551 -15.27 -21.38 5.52
N LEU A 552 -15.03 -20.21 6.10
CA LEU A 552 -15.58 -19.80 7.40
C LEU A 552 -17.12 -19.78 7.39
N ALA A 553 -17.73 -19.24 6.32
CA ALA A 553 -19.18 -19.20 6.16
C ALA A 553 -19.83 -20.59 6.07
N SER A 554 -19.06 -21.63 5.73
CA SER A 554 -19.53 -23.02 5.72
C SER A 554 -19.56 -23.68 7.10
N GLY A 555 -19.11 -22.98 8.15
CA GLY A 555 -18.97 -23.52 9.51
C GLY A 555 -17.65 -24.26 9.74
N TRP A 556 -16.62 -23.97 8.95
CA TRP A 556 -15.29 -24.52 9.18
C TRP A 556 -14.64 -23.86 10.41
N GLU A 557 -14.25 -24.68 11.38
CA GLU A 557 -13.69 -24.23 12.67
C GLU A 557 -12.15 -24.15 12.70
N GLY A 558 -11.50 -24.26 11.54
CA GLY A 558 -10.04 -24.35 11.46
C GLY A 558 -9.48 -25.75 11.69
N ILE A 559 -8.18 -25.90 11.45
CA ILE A 559 -7.41 -27.09 11.85
C ILE A 559 -6.18 -26.63 12.64
N PRO A 560 -5.99 -27.10 13.88
CA PRO A 560 -4.80 -26.76 14.66
C PRO A 560 -3.51 -27.08 13.91
N GLY A 561 -2.63 -26.08 13.77
CA GLY A 561 -1.34 -26.24 13.09
C GLY A 561 -1.36 -26.05 11.58
N LEU A 562 -2.52 -25.76 10.98
CA LEU A 562 -2.60 -25.37 9.57
C LEU A 562 -1.93 -24.00 9.37
N LYS A 563 -0.89 -23.96 8.53
CA LYS A 563 -0.27 -22.71 8.06
C LYS A 563 -1.14 -22.09 6.98
N ILE A 564 -1.64 -20.88 7.26
CA ILE A 564 -2.52 -20.11 6.38
C ILE A 564 -1.70 -19.05 5.63
N LEU A 565 -1.80 -19.08 4.30
CA LEU A 565 -1.30 -18.03 3.42
C LEU A 565 -2.51 -17.32 2.81
N CYS A 566 -2.64 -16.02 3.06
CA CYS A 566 -3.71 -15.19 2.49
C CYS A 566 -3.10 -14.07 1.65
N GLY A 567 -3.48 -13.99 0.37
CA GLY A 567 -2.94 -13.02 -0.57
C GLY A 567 -3.78 -12.83 -1.83
N GLY A 568 -3.36 -11.93 -2.70
CA GLY A 568 -4.07 -11.56 -3.94
C GLY A 568 -5.00 -10.35 -3.81
N GLU A 569 -5.45 -10.04 -2.60
CA GLU A 569 -6.28 -8.87 -2.26
C GLU A 569 -5.90 -8.34 -0.86
N ALA A 570 -6.38 -7.15 -0.50
CA ALA A 570 -6.21 -6.63 0.86
C ALA A 570 -6.89 -7.56 1.87
N LEU A 571 -6.19 -7.92 2.95
CA LEU A 571 -6.72 -8.74 4.03
C LEU A 571 -7.48 -7.86 5.04
N PRO A 572 -8.82 -7.99 5.17
CA PRO A 572 -9.56 -7.26 6.20
C PRO A 572 -9.17 -7.71 7.60
N SER A 573 -9.10 -6.79 8.56
CA SER A 573 -8.75 -7.10 9.95
C SER A 573 -9.71 -8.11 10.58
N GLU A 574 -11.01 -7.99 10.29
CA GLU A 574 -12.04 -8.92 10.76
C GLU A 574 -11.81 -10.36 10.29
N LEU A 575 -11.37 -10.53 9.04
CA LEU A 575 -11.01 -11.84 8.52
C LEU A 575 -9.73 -12.37 9.17
N ALA A 576 -8.73 -11.51 9.36
CA ALA A 576 -7.50 -11.88 10.05
C ALA A 576 -7.79 -12.38 11.48
N ASP A 577 -8.64 -11.67 12.22
CA ASP A 577 -9.03 -12.06 13.58
C ASP A 577 -9.77 -13.41 13.59
N GLN A 578 -10.69 -13.65 12.64
CA GLN A 578 -11.41 -14.92 12.52
C GLN A 578 -10.52 -16.10 12.13
N LEU A 579 -9.47 -15.87 11.33
CA LEU A 579 -8.52 -16.93 10.95
C LEU A 579 -7.51 -17.24 12.07
N LEU A 580 -7.29 -16.30 13.00
CA LEU A 580 -6.38 -16.45 14.14
C LEU A 580 -7.08 -16.97 15.41
N SER A 581 -8.40 -16.80 15.53
CA SER A 581 -9.23 -17.33 16.61
C SER A 581 -9.42 -18.84 16.50
#